data_AF-A0A7C2F3D7-F1
#
_entry.id   AF-A0A7C2F3D7-F1
#
_cell.length_a   1.000
_cell.length_b   1.000
_cell.length_c   1.000
_cell.angle_alpha   90.00
_cell.angle_beta   90.00
_cell.angle_gamma   90.00
#
_symmetry.space_group_name_H-M   'P 1'
#
loop_
_entity.id
_entity.type
_entity.pdbx_description
1 polymer ?
#
loop_
_entity_poly.entity_id
_entity_poly.type
_entity_poly.pdbx_seq_one_letter_code
_entity_poly.pdbx_strand_id
1 'polypeptide(L)'
;MRRGIAISVGALLGLCCLLSAVGGGAYLLWPREVARPVVLIHSPGYGEQVRMGETVTVHSIARDKEKVVRVELWVDGQLREIQKSALPGGTSPFPLLTDWQPSSPGTHVLVSRAFNARGGRGQAMVSVEAVEDTDRDGDGVADRADDCLDEPGSATAHGCPDGDRDGIPDVDDGCLDEPGLPEGQGCPVPDEVDGDGDGVLGETDACPEEPGPAWADGCPDADGDGIGDGEDACPDEPGLPEHGGCSVPGDLDADGVLDGEDLCPDLPGPPEHGGCPPPGGGEDTDGDGVPDDADVCADEPGVPELDGCPDRDRDGVADADDLCPDAAGLAENHGCPDMGAGDRDGDTVPDDVDLCPDEPGLPEHAGCPPPGGGEDADGDGISDDLEGPVDFLDRIDLSLFVEEYRRMELSVEFQALEFEVDHDYEQVWCYAGLADGAIDHYGPFDALGGRRWDIAEYLGGASSQHVRVLSGDPLEVEADCWASLSTEDEPYHLGEIVRFHSPSDWDGHVITVSSTGGDEGHSFRASYRICSPSCEEAAFPPPNLSLLHGRGDHRLMWTWGGDRAGIDGFTVYLNGTYLFDLAADTYSHSIGYLEPGCG
;
A
#
# COMPACT_ATOMS: atom_id res chain seq x y z
N MET A 1 59.78 57.90 -21.40
CA MET A 1 58.90 57.13 -20.49
C MET A 1 57.44 57.01 -20.99
N ARG A 2 57.15 56.97 -22.30
CA ARG A 2 55.76 56.81 -22.81
C ARG A 2 55.54 55.62 -23.76
N ARG A 3 56.58 54.85 -24.10
CA ARG A 3 56.47 53.65 -24.96
C ARG A 3 56.50 52.31 -24.21
N GLY A 4 56.90 52.30 -22.93
CA GLY A 4 56.96 51.08 -22.11
C GLY A 4 55.64 50.67 -21.46
N ILE A 5 54.71 51.61 -21.24
CA ILE A 5 53.45 51.35 -20.52
C ILE A 5 52.37 50.76 -21.44
N ALA A 6 52.42 51.05 -22.74
CA ALA A 6 51.44 50.54 -23.71
C ALA A 6 51.60 49.03 -24.02
N ILE A 7 52.84 48.52 -23.98
CA ILE A 7 53.12 47.10 -24.26
C ILE A 7 52.70 46.21 -23.08
N SER A 8 52.87 46.69 -21.84
CA SER A 8 52.47 45.97 -20.63
C SER A 8 50.95 45.88 -20.43
N VAL A 9 50.19 46.89 -20.84
CA VAL A 9 48.71 46.86 -20.73
C VAL A 9 48.10 45.94 -21.80
N GLY A 10 48.66 45.92 -23.02
CA GLY A 10 48.22 45.00 -24.07
C GLY A 10 48.50 43.52 -23.75
N ALA A 11 49.64 43.22 -23.11
CA ALA A 11 49.96 41.86 -22.66
C ALA A 11 49.07 41.39 -21.49
N LEU A 12 48.72 42.27 -20.55
CA LEU A 12 47.81 41.96 -19.44
C LEU A 12 46.36 41.75 -19.92
N LEU A 13 45.88 42.58 -20.86
CA LEU A 13 44.54 42.39 -21.45
C LEU A 13 44.47 41.12 -22.31
N GLY A 14 45.52 40.80 -23.07
CA GLY A 14 45.61 39.54 -23.82
C GLY A 14 45.63 38.31 -22.92
N LEU A 15 46.34 38.37 -21.79
CA LEU A 15 46.39 37.29 -20.80
C LEU A 15 45.03 37.12 -20.09
N CYS A 16 44.34 38.22 -19.74
CA CYS A 16 42.99 38.16 -19.19
C CYS A 16 42.01 37.55 -20.19
N CYS A 17 42.02 37.94 -21.47
CA CYS A 17 41.14 37.33 -22.47
C CYS A 17 41.44 35.83 -22.69
N LEU A 18 42.70 35.42 -22.65
CA LEU A 18 43.08 34.00 -22.71
C LEU A 18 42.65 33.22 -21.46
N LEU A 19 42.82 33.78 -20.26
CA LEU A 19 42.36 33.15 -19.01
C LEU A 19 40.83 33.10 -18.92
N SER A 20 40.12 34.10 -19.45
CA SER A 20 38.65 34.09 -19.56
C SER A 20 38.15 33.11 -20.63
N ALA A 21 38.88 32.92 -21.73
CA ALA A 21 38.55 31.93 -22.76
C ALA A 21 38.85 30.50 -22.30
N VAL A 22 39.95 30.28 -21.57
CA VAL A 22 40.29 28.98 -20.96
C VAL A 22 39.38 28.67 -19.78
N GLY A 23 39.08 29.64 -18.92
CA GLY A 23 38.12 29.49 -17.81
C GLY A 23 36.68 29.33 -18.29
N GLY A 24 36.27 30.04 -19.34
CA GLY A 24 34.95 29.87 -19.97
C GLY A 24 34.82 28.56 -20.74
N GLY A 25 35.90 28.10 -21.38
CA GLY A 25 35.96 26.76 -21.99
C GLY A 25 35.92 25.64 -20.96
N ALA A 26 36.61 25.79 -19.82
CA ALA A 26 36.56 24.84 -18.72
C ALA A 26 35.20 24.83 -17.99
N TYR A 27 34.52 25.98 -17.88
CA TYR A 27 33.17 26.09 -17.30
C TYR A 27 32.09 25.46 -18.19
N LEU A 28 32.28 25.45 -19.51
CA LEU A 28 31.40 24.76 -20.47
C LEU A 28 31.67 23.26 -20.57
N LEU A 29 32.83 22.81 -20.11
CA LEU A 29 33.25 21.40 -20.08
C LEU A 29 33.18 20.78 -18.68
N TRP A 30 32.72 21.53 -17.68
CA TRP A 30 32.47 21.00 -16.34
C TRP A 30 31.20 20.14 -16.39
N PRO A 31 31.23 18.86 -15.96
CA PRO A 31 30.02 18.06 -15.88
C PRO A 31 29.04 18.78 -14.96
N ARG A 32 27.88 19.16 -15.51
CA ARG A 32 26.79 19.63 -14.66
C ARG A 32 26.21 18.39 -13.99
N GLU A 33 26.14 18.40 -12.66
CA GLU A 33 25.40 17.39 -11.91
C GLU A 33 24.02 17.27 -12.53
N VAL A 34 23.70 16.07 -13.00
CA VAL A 34 22.39 15.78 -13.56
C VAL A 34 21.45 15.70 -12.36
N ALA A 35 20.51 16.65 -12.28
CA ALA A 35 19.48 16.64 -11.25
C ALA A 35 18.78 15.27 -11.27
N ARG A 36 18.49 14.74 -10.08
CA ARG A 36 17.86 13.43 -9.91
C ARG A 36 16.35 13.62 -9.68
N PRO A 37 15.51 12.75 -10.25
CA PRO A 37 14.10 12.71 -9.89
C PRO A 37 13.91 12.45 -8.40
N VAL A 38 13.00 13.15 -7.76
CA VAL A 38 12.50 12.76 -6.45
C VAL A 38 11.41 11.73 -6.68
N VAL A 39 11.45 10.62 -5.96
CA VAL A 39 10.44 9.56 -6.04
C VAL A 39 9.86 9.38 -4.65
N LEU A 40 8.56 9.09 -4.58
CA LEU A 40 7.85 8.76 -3.35
C LEU A 40 6.95 7.55 -3.63
N ILE A 41 6.94 6.58 -2.73
CA ILE A 41 5.96 5.49 -2.74
C ILE A 41 4.88 5.88 -1.74
N HIS A 42 3.64 5.98 -2.21
CA HIS A 42 2.46 6.29 -1.39
C HIS A 42 1.86 5.01 -0.80
N SER A 43 1.77 3.95 -1.60
CA SER A 43 1.33 2.63 -1.18
C SER A 43 2.17 1.53 -1.86
N PRO A 44 2.42 0.40 -1.19
CA PRO A 44 2.19 0.15 0.23
C PRO A 44 3.10 1.01 1.13
N GLY A 45 2.71 1.16 2.40
CA GLY A 45 3.45 1.86 3.44
C GLY A 45 4.58 1.04 4.06
N TYR A 46 5.48 1.72 4.76
CA TYR A 46 6.60 1.05 5.42
C TYR A 46 6.14 0.10 6.53
N GLY A 47 6.54 -1.16 6.43
CA GLY A 47 6.21 -2.22 7.39
C GLY A 47 4.76 -2.67 7.33
N GLU A 48 4.03 -2.30 6.28
CA GLU A 48 2.65 -2.74 6.05
C GLU A 48 2.60 -4.27 5.94
N GLN A 49 1.61 -4.88 6.60
CA GLN A 49 1.39 -6.32 6.54
C GLN A 49 0.37 -6.63 5.45
N VAL A 50 0.74 -7.50 4.53
CA VAL A 50 -0.08 -7.92 3.38
C VAL A 50 -0.20 -9.44 3.38
N ARG A 51 -1.29 -10.03 2.87
CA ARG A 51 -1.42 -11.48 2.82
C ARG A 51 -0.65 -12.07 1.66
N MET A 52 -0.08 -13.26 1.85
CA MET A 52 0.48 -14.02 0.73
C MET A 52 -0.60 -14.28 -0.33
N GLY A 53 -0.34 -13.89 -1.57
CA GLY A 53 -1.28 -14.02 -2.69
C GLY A 53 -2.32 -12.91 -2.80
N GLU A 54 -2.40 -11.98 -1.85
CA GLU A 54 -3.24 -10.78 -1.96
C GLU A 54 -2.63 -9.79 -2.95
N THR A 55 -3.49 -9.16 -3.74
CA THR A 55 -3.08 -8.14 -4.69
C THR A 55 -2.82 -6.83 -3.95
N VAL A 56 -1.57 -6.37 -3.97
CA VAL A 56 -1.13 -5.11 -3.39
C VAL A 56 -0.92 -4.10 -4.51
N THR A 57 -1.69 -3.01 -4.51
CA THR A 57 -1.51 -1.93 -5.49
C THR A 57 -0.35 -1.04 -5.06
N VAL A 58 0.69 -1.01 -5.89
CA VAL A 58 1.87 -0.17 -5.72
C VAL A 58 1.63 1.16 -6.40
N HIS A 59 1.49 2.21 -5.60
CA HIS A 59 1.36 3.60 -6.06
C HIS A 59 2.63 4.39 -5.71
N SER A 60 3.31 4.91 -6.73
CA SER A 60 4.44 5.82 -6.54
C SER A 60 4.41 7.00 -7.50
N ILE A 61 4.96 8.13 -7.07
CA ILE A 61 5.01 9.36 -7.86
C ILE A 61 6.47 9.82 -7.98
N ALA A 62 6.89 10.10 -9.20
CA ALA A 62 8.19 10.70 -9.49
C ALA A 62 8.07 12.14 -10.00
N ARG A 63 8.93 13.03 -9.52
CA ARG A 63 8.96 14.47 -9.89
C ARG A 63 10.37 14.89 -10.27
N ASP A 64 10.49 15.65 -11.36
CA ASP A 64 11.78 16.22 -11.79
C ASP A 64 11.57 17.47 -12.66
N LYS A 65 12.37 18.51 -12.45
CA LYS A 65 12.34 19.75 -13.26
C LYS A 65 12.66 19.50 -14.75
N GLU A 66 13.45 18.48 -15.04
CA GLU A 66 13.83 18.01 -16.38
C GLU A 66 12.88 16.94 -16.93
N LYS A 67 11.77 16.66 -16.23
CA LYS A 67 10.70 15.71 -16.57
C LYS A 67 11.13 14.25 -16.58
N VAL A 68 10.27 13.38 -16.05
CA VAL A 68 10.50 11.94 -15.95
C VAL A 68 10.06 11.27 -17.25
N VAL A 69 10.93 10.46 -17.84
CA VAL A 69 10.67 9.73 -19.10
C VAL A 69 10.32 8.27 -18.87
N ARG A 70 10.69 7.72 -17.70
CA ARG A 70 10.51 6.31 -17.37
C ARG A 70 10.50 6.10 -15.86
N VAL A 71 9.61 5.25 -15.38
CA VAL A 71 9.60 4.70 -14.01
C VAL A 71 9.65 3.17 -14.09
N GLU A 72 10.39 2.55 -13.19
CA GLU A 72 10.55 1.10 -13.05
C GLU A 72 10.12 0.67 -11.66
N LEU A 73 9.37 -0.43 -11.56
CA LEU A 73 9.13 -1.11 -10.29
C LEU A 73 10.03 -2.32 -10.17
N TRP A 74 10.73 -2.43 -9.05
CA TRP A 74 11.52 -3.59 -8.68
C TRP A 74 10.98 -4.19 -7.39
N VAL A 75 10.91 -5.52 -7.33
CA VAL A 75 10.53 -6.26 -6.12
C VAL A 75 11.61 -7.29 -5.84
N ASP A 76 12.18 -7.26 -4.64
CA ASP A 76 13.29 -8.13 -4.20
C ASP A 76 14.48 -8.14 -5.18
N GLY A 77 14.77 -6.97 -5.75
CA GLY A 77 15.83 -6.78 -6.73
C GLY A 77 15.53 -7.34 -8.13
N GLN A 78 14.31 -7.82 -8.38
CA GLN A 78 13.84 -8.22 -9.71
C GLN A 78 12.97 -7.12 -10.33
N LEU A 79 13.27 -6.75 -11.57
CA LEU A 79 12.44 -5.82 -12.33
C LEU A 79 11.07 -6.45 -12.62
N ARG A 80 10.01 -5.76 -12.20
CA ARG A 80 8.62 -6.20 -12.39
C ARG A 80 7.92 -5.43 -13.50
N GLU A 81 8.00 -4.09 -13.45
CA GLU A 81 7.24 -3.22 -14.34
C GLU A 81 8.10 -2.09 -14.89
N ILE A 82 7.84 -1.66 -16.13
CA ILE A 82 8.45 -0.46 -16.73
C ILE A 82 7.35 0.38 -17.39
N GLN A 83 7.09 1.54 -16.82
CA GLN A 83 6.22 2.56 -17.44
C GLN A 83 7.06 3.64 -18.10
N LYS A 84 6.72 3.98 -19.35
CA LYS A 84 7.40 5.02 -20.15
C LYS A 84 6.45 6.13 -20.51
N SER A 85 6.96 7.37 -20.51
CA SER A 85 6.20 8.54 -20.91
C SER A 85 5.74 8.43 -22.36
N ALA A 86 4.45 8.63 -22.61
CA ALA A 86 3.90 8.80 -23.96
C ALA A 86 4.43 10.09 -24.63
N LEU A 87 4.82 11.08 -23.83
CA LEU A 87 5.40 12.33 -24.33
C LEU A 87 6.91 12.17 -24.57
N PRO A 88 7.44 12.54 -25.76
CA PRO A 88 8.87 12.42 -26.11
C PRO A 88 9.84 13.18 -25.18
N GLY A 89 9.32 14.14 -24.40
CA GLY A 89 10.11 14.95 -23.46
C GLY A 89 9.88 14.60 -21.99
N GLY A 90 9.16 13.52 -21.69
CA GLY A 90 8.78 13.15 -20.32
C GLY A 90 7.59 13.93 -19.78
N THR A 91 7.08 13.49 -18.62
CA THR A 91 6.06 14.16 -17.82
C THR A 91 6.55 14.32 -16.38
N SER A 92 6.05 15.31 -15.66
CA SER A 92 6.27 15.49 -14.22
C SER A 92 5.05 16.21 -13.65
N PRO A 93 4.38 15.66 -12.62
CA PRO A 93 4.66 14.37 -11.99
C PRO A 93 4.47 13.17 -12.95
N PHE A 94 5.09 12.05 -12.63
CA PHE A 94 4.94 10.77 -13.31
C PHE A 94 4.47 9.72 -12.30
N PRO A 95 3.18 9.34 -12.32
CA PRO A 95 2.67 8.27 -11.47
C PRO A 95 3.03 6.90 -12.05
N LEU A 96 3.27 5.95 -11.16
CA LEU A 96 3.30 4.52 -11.42
C LEU A 96 2.23 3.91 -10.53
N LEU A 97 1.22 3.30 -11.16
CA LEU A 97 0.19 2.50 -10.52
C LEU A 97 0.26 1.09 -11.12
N THR A 98 0.52 0.08 -10.29
CA THR A 98 0.63 -1.31 -10.74
C THR A 98 0.41 -2.29 -9.59
N ASP A 99 -0.15 -3.45 -9.90
CA ASP A 99 -0.42 -4.48 -8.92
C ASP A 99 0.75 -5.44 -8.74
N TRP A 100 0.98 -5.83 -7.49
CA TRP A 100 1.97 -6.81 -7.09
C TRP A 100 1.37 -7.79 -6.08
N GLN A 101 1.62 -9.09 -6.28
CA GLN A 101 1.24 -10.13 -5.33
C GLN A 101 2.49 -10.76 -4.70
N PRO A 102 2.62 -10.80 -3.36
CA PRO A 102 3.69 -11.49 -2.69
C PRO A 102 3.54 -13.01 -2.86
N SER A 103 4.58 -13.65 -3.37
CA SER A 103 4.59 -15.08 -3.70
C SER A 103 5.11 -15.99 -2.58
N SER A 104 5.54 -15.41 -1.47
CA SER A 104 6.11 -16.10 -0.31
C SER A 104 5.88 -15.28 0.95
N PRO A 105 5.84 -15.89 2.15
CA PRO A 105 5.84 -15.12 3.39
C PRO A 105 7.20 -14.44 3.65
N GLY A 106 7.15 -13.37 4.44
CA GLY A 106 8.30 -12.60 4.92
C GLY A 106 8.41 -11.21 4.29
N THR A 107 9.51 -10.52 4.62
CA THR A 107 9.74 -9.15 4.15
C THR A 107 10.07 -9.11 2.66
N HIS A 108 9.29 -8.32 1.91
CA HIS A 108 9.51 -7.97 0.51
C HIS A 108 9.95 -6.51 0.40
N VAL A 109 10.90 -6.22 -0.49
CA VAL A 109 11.40 -4.85 -0.72
C VAL A 109 10.96 -4.37 -2.09
N LEU A 110 10.14 -3.31 -2.11
CA LEU A 110 9.66 -2.65 -3.31
C LEU A 110 10.49 -1.40 -3.54
N VAL A 111 10.95 -1.19 -4.77
CA VAL A 111 11.73 -0.03 -5.18
C VAL A 111 11.11 0.57 -6.44
N SER A 112 10.69 1.82 -6.33
CA SER A 112 10.26 2.62 -7.49
C SER A 112 11.41 3.51 -7.93
N ARG A 113 11.83 3.35 -9.20
CA ARG A 113 12.99 4.03 -9.75
C ARG A 113 12.60 4.84 -10.98
N ALA A 114 12.90 6.14 -10.96
CA ALA A 114 12.59 7.07 -12.02
C ALA A 114 13.83 7.58 -12.76
N PHE A 115 13.65 7.89 -14.04
CA PHE A 115 14.66 8.43 -14.93
C PHE A 115 14.15 9.69 -15.63
N ASN A 116 14.93 10.76 -15.61
CA ASN A 116 14.61 11.97 -16.38
C ASN A 116 15.21 11.97 -17.80
N ALA A 117 14.80 12.94 -18.61
CA ALA A 117 15.24 13.06 -20.01
C ALA A 117 16.75 13.30 -20.19
N ARG A 118 17.48 13.70 -19.13
CA ARG A 118 18.93 13.89 -19.15
C ARG A 118 19.71 12.70 -18.58
N GLY A 119 19.03 11.61 -18.24
CA GLY A 119 19.63 10.41 -17.66
C GLY A 119 19.83 10.48 -16.14
N GLY A 120 19.28 11.50 -15.47
CA GLY A 120 19.25 11.57 -14.01
C GLY A 120 18.34 10.48 -13.47
N ARG A 121 18.78 9.84 -12.38
CA ARG A 121 18.12 8.71 -11.74
C ARG A 121 17.84 9.03 -10.28
N GLY A 122 16.63 8.72 -9.83
CA GLY A 122 16.27 8.77 -8.42
C GLY A 122 15.23 7.70 -8.13
N GLN A 123 15.06 7.37 -6.86
CA GLN A 123 14.23 6.24 -6.46
C GLN A 123 13.75 6.38 -5.02
N ALA A 124 12.71 5.62 -4.69
CA ALA A 124 12.21 5.44 -3.34
C ALA A 124 11.93 3.96 -3.12
N MET A 125 11.84 3.57 -1.85
CA MET A 125 11.61 2.18 -1.49
C MET A 125 10.79 2.02 -0.24
N VAL A 126 10.18 0.85 -0.13
CA VAL A 126 9.37 0.44 1.00
C VAL A 126 9.55 -1.05 1.27
N SER A 127 9.57 -1.44 2.54
CA SER A 127 9.54 -2.85 2.96
C SER A 127 8.13 -3.22 3.40
N VAL A 128 7.62 -4.34 2.91
CA VAL A 128 6.28 -4.85 3.17
C VAL A 128 6.42 -6.26 3.75
N GLU A 129 5.66 -6.60 4.78
CA GLU A 129 5.70 -7.91 5.42
C GLU A 129 4.56 -8.78 4.90
N ALA A 130 4.88 -9.83 4.14
CA ALA A 130 3.87 -10.80 3.70
C ALA A 130 3.62 -11.85 4.79
N VAL A 131 2.38 -11.95 5.26
CA VAL A 131 1.95 -12.93 6.26
C VAL A 131 1.12 -14.05 5.62
N GLU A 132 1.28 -15.27 6.11
CA GLU A 132 0.36 -16.37 5.81
C GLU A 132 -0.83 -16.29 6.78
N ASP A 133 -2.05 -16.42 6.25
CA ASP A 133 -3.24 -16.65 7.10
C ASP A 133 -3.06 -17.99 7.82
N THR A 134 -3.11 -17.97 9.15
CA THR A 134 -3.10 -19.18 9.96
C THR A 134 -4.51 -19.73 10.09
N ASP A 135 -4.62 -21.06 10.08
CA ASP A 135 -5.84 -21.82 10.37
C ASP A 135 -5.41 -22.86 11.42
N ARG A 136 -5.62 -22.51 12.69
CA ARG A 136 -5.04 -23.19 13.83
C ARG A 136 -5.70 -24.55 14.08
N ASP A 137 -7.00 -24.65 13.90
CA ASP A 137 -7.76 -25.86 14.14
C ASP A 137 -8.00 -26.70 12.87
N GLY A 138 -7.73 -26.12 11.69
CA GLY A 138 -7.68 -26.80 10.41
C GLY A 138 -9.06 -27.03 9.80
N ASP A 139 -10.05 -26.21 10.12
CA ASP A 139 -11.42 -26.33 9.61
C ASP A 139 -11.65 -25.65 8.24
N GLY A 140 -10.66 -24.88 7.78
CA GLY A 140 -10.69 -24.14 6.51
C GLY A 140 -11.18 -22.70 6.64
N VAL A 141 -11.49 -22.23 7.84
CA VAL A 141 -11.73 -20.84 8.21
C VAL A 141 -10.42 -20.29 8.80
N ALA A 142 -9.96 -19.12 8.35
CA ALA A 142 -8.72 -18.55 8.89
C ALA A 142 -8.94 -18.04 10.31
N ASP A 143 -7.93 -18.09 11.19
CA ASP A 143 -7.97 -17.65 12.61
C ASP A 143 -8.62 -16.27 12.82
N ARG A 144 -8.50 -15.36 11.84
CA ARG A 144 -9.07 -14.01 11.91
C ARG A 144 -10.58 -13.94 11.64
N ALA A 145 -11.12 -14.95 10.98
CA ALA A 145 -12.53 -15.11 10.61
C ALA A 145 -13.18 -16.29 11.36
N ASP A 146 -12.44 -16.85 12.31
CA ASP A 146 -12.82 -17.99 13.13
C ASP A 146 -12.97 -17.52 14.59
N ASP A 147 -14.21 -17.50 15.07
CA ASP A 147 -14.55 -17.14 16.45
C ASP A 147 -14.14 -18.23 17.45
N CYS A 148 -13.87 -19.44 16.95
CA CYS A 148 -13.57 -20.65 17.70
C CYS A 148 -12.18 -21.22 17.36
N LEU A 149 -11.14 -20.37 17.32
CA LEU A 149 -9.72 -20.65 17.04
C LEU A 149 -9.11 -22.04 17.34
N ASP A 150 -9.62 -22.78 18.33
CA ASP A 150 -9.09 -24.07 18.77
C ASP A 150 -10.10 -25.23 18.56
N GLU A 151 -11.27 -24.99 17.99
CA GLU A 151 -12.39 -25.93 17.82
C GLU A 151 -12.97 -25.88 16.40
N PRO A 152 -12.71 -26.91 15.57
CA PRO A 152 -13.03 -26.84 14.15
C PRO A 152 -14.53 -26.80 13.92
N GLY A 153 -14.96 -25.88 13.08
CA GLY A 153 -16.36 -25.60 12.80
C GLY A 153 -16.68 -25.41 11.33
N SER A 154 -17.69 -24.59 11.06
CA SER A 154 -18.16 -24.30 9.72
C SER A 154 -18.13 -22.81 9.43
N ALA A 155 -17.90 -22.44 8.17
CA ALA A 155 -17.92 -21.04 7.76
C ALA A 155 -19.28 -20.35 8.00
N THR A 156 -20.39 -21.09 7.96
CA THR A 156 -21.74 -20.58 8.26
C THR A 156 -21.91 -20.21 9.73
N ALA A 157 -21.16 -20.87 10.62
CA ALA A 157 -21.12 -20.61 12.05
C ALA A 157 -19.81 -19.90 12.45
N HIS A 158 -19.19 -19.12 11.56
CA HIS A 158 -17.98 -18.32 11.85
C HIS A 158 -16.81 -19.14 12.41
N GLY A 159 -16.57 -20.33 11.86
CA GLY A 159 -15.50 -21.24 12.32
C GLY A 159 -15.86 -22.03 13.58
N CYS A 160 -17.04 -21.82 14.16
CA CYS A 160 -17.48 -22.56 15.34
C CYS A 160 -18.20 -23.87 15.03
N PRO A 161 -18.14 -24.85 15.95
CA PRO A 161 -18.98 -26.05 15.90
C PRO A 161 -20.46 -25.70 15.84
N ASP A 162 -21.17 -26.38 14.96
CA ASP A 162 -22.62 -26.26 14.72
C ASP A 162 -23.16 -27.68 14.44
N GLY A 163 -23.79 -28.25 15.46
CA GLY A 163 -24.17 -29.65 15.55
C GLY A 163 -25.31 -30.03 14.61
N ASP A 164 -26.31 -29.16 14.48
CA ASP A 164 -27.53 -29.41 13.71
C ASP A 164 -27.61 -28.64 12.38
N ARG A 165 -26.68 -27.71 12.16
CA ARG A 165 -26.43 -26.97 10.92
C ARG A 165 -27.50 -25.95 10.58
N ASP A 166 -28.03 -25.27 11.58
CA ASP A 166 -28.92 -24.13 11.39
C ASP A 166 -28.17 -22.79 11.18
N GLY A 167 -26.84 -22.79 11.32
CA GLY A 167 -25.99 -21.61 11.18
C GLY A 167 -25.74 -20.86 12.49
N ILE A 168 -26.27 -21.36 13.61
CA ILE A 168 -26.04 -20.84 14.95
C ILE A 168 -24.98 -21.70 15.63
N PRO A 169 -23.88 -21.11 16.14
CA PRO A 169 -22.86 -21.88 16.86
C PRO A 169 -23.42 -22.63 18.07
N ASP A 170 -22.93 -23.84 18.36
CA ASP A 170 -23.31 -24.69 19.51
C ASP A 170 -23.27 -23.94 20.87
N VAL A 171 -22.45 -22.89 20.96
CA VAL A 171 -22.31 -22.05 22.15
C VAL A 171 -23.48 -21.08 22.36
N ASP A 172 -24.14 -20.70 21.27
CA ASP A 172 -25.27 -19.77 21.22
C ASP A 172 -26.60 -20.47 20.91
N ASP A 173 -26.55 -21.74 20.50
CA ASP A 173 -27.71 -22.60 20.26
C ASP A 173 -28.21 -23.28 21.56
N GLY A 174 -29.49 -23.06 21.86
CA GLY A 174 -30.21 -23.66 22.97
C GLY A 174 -30.59 -25.13 22.76
N CYS A 175 -30.51 -25.62 21.52
CA CYS A 175 -31.01 -26.92 21.06
C CYS A 175 -30.07 -27.65 20.09
N LEU A 176 -28.75 -27.70 20.38
CA LEU A 176 -27.64 -28.47 19.76
C LEU A 176 -27.87 -29.60 18.71
N ASP A 177 -28.98 -30.34 18.76
CA ASP A 177 -29.32 -31.46 17.88
C ASP A 177 -30.61 -31.21 17.04
N GLU A 178 -31.28 -30.07 17.17
CA GLU A 178 -32.56 -29.75 16.57
C GLU A 178 -32.54 -28.33 15.95
N PRO A 179 -32.51 -28.22 14.60
CA PRO A 179 -32.33 -26.94 13.93
C PRO A 179 -33.43 -25.95 14.31
N GLY A 180 -33.05 -24.70 14.55
CA GLY A 180 -33.98 -23.63 14.86
C GLY A 180 -33.62 -22.31 14.19
N LEU A 181 -34.31 -21.26 14.62
CA LEU A 181 -34.07 -19.89 14.17
C LEU A 181 -33.47 -19.07 15.32
N PRO A 182 -32.78 -17.95 15.01
CA PRO A 182 -32.24 -17.06 16.04
C PRO A 182 -33.29 -16.57 17.04
N GLU A 183 -34.53 -16.33 16.60
CA GLU A 183 -35.68 -15.94 17.43
C GLU A 183 -36.01 -17.01 18.49
N GLY A 184 -35.75 -18.27 18.18
CA GLY A 184 -35.91 -19.43 19.05
C GLY A 184 -34.66 -19.78 19.86
N GLN A 185 -33.57 -18.99 19.79
CA GLN A 185 -32.25 -19.37 20.31
C GLN A 185 -31.77 -20.71 19.74
N GLY A 186 -31.89 -20.92 18.42
CA GLY A 186 -31.52 -22.18 17.75
C GLY A 186 -32.44 -23.35 18.06
N CYS A 187 -33.50 -23.15 18.85
CA CYS A 187 -34.50 -24.18 19.07
C CYS A 187 -35.68 -24.10 18.09
N PRO A 188 -36.25 -25.26 17.68
CA PRO A 188 -37.52 -25.28 16.99
C PRO A 188 -38.62 -24.72 17.90
N VAL A 189 -39.34 -23.73 17.39
CA VAL A 189 -40.50 -23.16 18.06
C VAL A 189 -41.67 -24.14 17.96
N PRO A 190 -42.34 -24.51 19.07
CA PRO A 190 -43.46 -25.44 19.00
C PRO A 190 -44.65 -24.86 18.22
N ASP A 191 -45.33 -25.68 17.40
CA ASP A 191 -46.56 -25.35 16.65
C ASP A 191 -47.70 -24.72 17.50
N GLU A 192 -47.63 -24.84 18.83
CA GLU A 192 -48.60 -24.19 19.73
C GLU A 192 -48.34 -22.68 19.92
N VAL A 193 -47.16 -22.20 19.48
CA VAL A 193 -46.68 -20.82 19.62
C VAL A 193 -46.58 -20.12 18.27
N ASP A 194 -46.17 -20.85 17.23
CA ASP A 194 -46.13 -20.44 15.82
C ASP A 194 -47.15 -21.33 15.06
N GLY A 195 -48.31 -20.76 14.75
CA GLY A 195 -49.51 -21.52 14.39
C GLY A 195 -49.48 -22.13 12.98
N ASP A 196 -48.73 -21.51 12.08
CA ASP A 196 -48.58 -21.90 10.68
C ASP A 196 -47.13 -22.21 10.28
N GLY A 197 -46.16 -21.96 11.16
CA GLY A 197 -44.77 -22.39 11.02
C GLY A 197 -43.95 -21.48 10.11
N ASP A 198 -44.30 -20.20 10.02
CA ASP A 198 -43.61 -19.23 9.17
C ASP A 198 -42.43 -18.50 9.86
N GLY A 199 -42.22 -18.77 11.15
CA GLY A 199 -41.16 -18.18 11.97
C GLY A 199 -41.57 -16.89 12.70
N VAL A 200 -42.78 -16.38 12.46
CA VAL A 200 -43.37 -15.26 13.20
C VAL A 200 -44.20 -15.82 14.36
N LEU A 201 -43.90 -15.38 15.59
CA LEU A 201 -44.62 -15.90 16.75
C LEU A 201 -46.08 -15.45 16.70
N GLY A 202 -47.03 -16.32 17.07
CA GLY A 202 -48.47 -16.04 17.05
C GLY A 202 -48.93 -14.84 17.89
N GLU A 203 -48.07 -14.27 18.75
CA GLU A 203 -48.33 -13.02 19.48
C GLU A 203 -47.99 -11.75 18.68
N THR A 204 -47.11 -11.88 17.68
CA THR A 204 -46.67 -10.83 16.75
C THR A 204 -47.15 -11.06 15.32
N ASP A 205 -47.63 -12.25 15.01
CA ASP A 205 -48.18 -12.65 13.72
C ASP A 205 -49.60 -12.11 13.52
N ALA A 206 -49.80 -11.41 12.41
CA ALA A 206 -51.06 -10.84 11.98
C ALA A 206 -51.99 -11.88 11.31
N CYS A 207 -51.44 -12.99 10.81
CA CYS A 207 -52.14 -14.09 10.16
C CYS A 207 -51.79 -15.48 10.75
N PRO A 208 -52.10 -15.79 12.04
CA PRO A 208 -51.60 -16.97 12.78
C PRO A 208 -52.01 -18.37 12.28
N GLU A 209 -52.71 -18.48 11.16
CA GLU A 209 -53.13 -19.74 10.55
C GLU A 209 -52.70 -19.84 9.07
N GLU A 210 -52.04 -18.82 8.52
CA GLU A 210 -51.67 -18.69 7.11
C GLU A 210 -50.22 -18.16 6.98
N PRO A 211 -49.27 -19.01 6.56
CA PRO A 211 -47.86 -18.67 6.65
C PRO A 211 -47.48 -17.53 5.71
N GLY A 212 -46.75 -16.55 6.21
CA GLY A 212 -46.27 -15.38 5.48
C GLY A 212 -44.83 -14.99 5.81
N PRO A 213 -44.24 -14.05 5.06
CA PRO A 213 -42.92 -13.55 5.38
C PRO A 213 -42.94 -12.60 6.58
N ALA A 214 -41.83 -12.54 7.33
CA ALA A 214 -41.68 -11.67 8.49
C ALA A 214 -41.86 -10.16 8.21
N TRP A 215 -41.64 -9.71 6.96
CA TRP A 215 -41.87 -8.31 6.58
C TRP A 215 -43.36 -7.94 6.48
N ALA A 216 -44.24 -8.94 6.27
CA ALA A 216 -45.69 -8.80 6.19
C ALA A 216 -46.37 -9.15 7.52
N ASP A 217 -45.64 -9.09 8.64
CA ASP A 217 -46.10 -9.52 9.96
C ASP A 217 -46.70 -10.94 9.96
N GLY A 218 -46.16 -11.87 9.16
CA GLY A 218 -46.65 -13.25 9.05
C GLY A 218 -47.84 -13.46 8.11
N CYS A 219 -48.29 -12.43 7.39
CA CYS A 219 -49.37 -12.57 6.42
C CYS A 219 -48.86 -12.93 5.00
N PRO A 220 -49.57 -13.79 4.26
CA PRO A 220 -49.28 -14.06 2.85
C PRO A 220 -49.47 -12.80 1.98
N ASP A 221 -48.82 -12.80 0.81
CA ASP A 221 -48.94 -11.78 -0.25
C ASP A 221 -49.19 -12.55 -1.56
N ALA A 222 -50.47 -12.70 -1.93
CA ALA A 222 -50.88 -13.60 -3.01
C ALA A 222 -50.61 -13.07 -4.42
N ASP A 223 -50.60 -11.75 -4.60
CA ASP A 223 -50.37 -11.11 -5.90
C ASP A 223 -49.00 -10.45 -6.06
N GLY A 224 -48.22 -10.36 -4.97
CA GLY A 224 -46.82 -9.95 -4.97
C GLY A 224 -46.64 -8.43 -5.09
N ASP A 225 -47.65 -7.64 -4.73
CA ASP A 225 -47.59 -6.17 -4.81
C ASP A 225 -46.87 -5.51 -3.61
N GLY A 226 -46.44 -6.31 -2.63
CA GLY A 226 -45.74 -5.86 -1.44
C GLY A 226 -46.65 -5.41 -0.30
N ILE A 227 -47.96 -5.68 -0.39
CA ILE A 227 -48.95 -5.47 0.67
C ILE A 227 -49.49 -6.85 1.06
N GLY A 228 -49.33 -7.24 2.33
CA GLY A 228 -49.88 -8.53 2.79
C GLY A 228 -51.40 -8.59 2.64
N ASP A 229 -51.95 -9.76 2.32
CA ASP A 229 -53.37 -10.04 2.06
C ASP A 229 -54.32 -9.50 3.15
N GLY A 230 -53.84 -9.39 4.39
CA GLY A 230 -54.58 -8.84 5.53
C GLY A 230 -54.77 -7.31 5.48
N GLU A 231 -53.86 -6.60 4.82
CA GLU A 231 -53.88 -5.15 4.62
C GLU A 231 -54.29 -4.74 3.20
N ASP A 232 -54.25 -5.69 2.26
CA ASP A 232 -54.67 -5.51 0.87
C ASP A 232 -56.21 -5.57 0.70
N ALA A 233 -56.77 -4.58 0.01
CA ALA A 233 -58.19 -4.54 -0.35
C ALA A 233 -58.53 -5.38 -1.59
N CYS A 234 -57.53 -5.79 -2.37
CA CYS A 234 -57.62 -6.65 -3.55
C CYS A 234 -56.54 -7.77 -3.58
N PRO A 235 -56.51 -8.73 -2.63
CA PRO A 235 -55.42 -9.73 -2.45
C PRO A 235 -55.11 -10.70 -3.62
N ASP A 236 -55.84 -10.60 -4.72
CA ASP A 236 -55.67 -11.46 -5.89
C ASP A 236 -55.30 -10.63 -7.15
N GLU A 237 -55.10 -9.32 -7.01
CA GLU A 237 -54.95 -8.37 -8.12
C GLU A 237 -54.00 -7.23 -7.71
N PRO A 238 -52.77 -7.22 -8.26
CA PRO A 238 -51.72 -6.34 -7.75
C PRO A 238 -52.10 -4.87 -7.91
N GLY A 239 -51.86 -4.09 -6.87
CA GLY A 239 -52.16 -2.67 -6.86
C GLY A 239 -51.08 -1.84 -6.17
N LEU A 240 -51.40 -0.56 -5.99
CA LEU A 240 -50.50 0.36 -5.29
C LEU A 240 -51.00 0.57 -3.86
N PRO A 241 -50.10 0.78 -2.87
CA PRO A 241 -50.48 1.12 -1.50
C PRO A 241 -51.41 2.35 -1.42
N GLU A 242 -51.26 3.30 -2.34
CA GLU A 242 -52.11 4.50 -2.44
C GLU A 242 -53.59 4.20 -2.76
N HIS A 243 -53.85 3.00 -3.28
CA HIS A 243 -55.18 2.49 -3.63
C HIS A 243 -55.61 1.30 -2.77
N GLY A 244 -54.85 1.02 -1.70
CA GLY A 244 -55.10 -0.11 -0.80
C GLY A 244 -54.94 -1.44 -1.50
N GLY A 245 -53.92 -1.57 -2.36
CA GLY A 245 -53.61 -2.79 -3.13
C GLY A 245 -54.60 -3.12 -4.25
N CYS A 246 -55.58 -2.24 -4.52
CA CYS A 246 -56.45 -2.39 -5.68
C CYS A 246 -55.95 -1.64 -6.92
N SER A 247 -56.15 -2.26 -8.09
CA SER A 247 -56.04 -1.62 -9.40
C SER A 247 -57.05 -0.46 -9.57
N VAL A 248 -56.71 0.51 -10.41
CA VAL A 248 -57.57 1.68 -10.68
C VAL A 248 -58.65 1.30 -11.70
N PRO A 249 -59.96 1.48 -11.40
CA PRO A 249 -61.01 1.12 -12.35
C PRO A 249 -60.96 1.93 -13.67
N GLY A 250 -60.68 1.24 -14.76
CA GLY A 250 -60.57 1.83 -16.11
C GLY A 250 -59.15 2.21 -16.50
N ASP A 251 -58.17 1.50 -15.96
CA ASP A 251 -56.73 1.50 -16.26
C ASP A 251 -56.31 0.02 -16.30
N LEU A 252 -56.49 -0.62 -17.46
CA LEU A 252 -56.50 -2.08 -17.64
C LEU A 252 -55.11 -2.71 -17.51
N ASP A 253 -54.05 -1.95 -17.76
CA ASP A 253 -52.66 -2.35 -17.60
C ASP A 253 -51.95 -1.70 -16.41
N ALA A 254 -52.69 -0.90 -15.63
CA ALA A 254 -52.29 -0.35 -14.33
C ALA A 254 -51.04 0.56 -14.39
N ASP A 255 -50.86 1.28 -15.50
CA ASP A 255 -49.74 2.21 -15.69
C ASP A 255 -49.99 3.64 -15.15
N GLY A 256 -51.19 3.87 -14.60
CA GLY A 256 -51.64 5.16 -14.07
C GLY A 256 -52.32 6.06 -15.12
N VAL A 257 -52.45 5.61 -16.36
CA VAL A 257 -53.17 6.26 -17.45
C VAL A 257 -54.49 5.50 -17.70
N LEU A 258 -55.63 6.15 -17.43
CA LEU A 258 -56.93 5.54 -17.68
C LEU A 258 -57.06 5.11 -19.17
N ASP A 259 -57.68 3.96 -19.45
CA ASP A 259 -57.95 3.38 -20.79
C ASP A 259 -58.49 4.38 -21.83
N GLY A 260 -59.19 5.43 -21.36
CA GLY A 260 -59.76 6.47 -22.21
C GLY A 260 -58.76 7.55 -22.66
N GLU A 261 -57.62 7.64 -21.96
CA GLU A 261 -56.51 8.57 -22.15
C GLU A 261 -55.22 7.84 -22.58
N ASP A 262 -55.19 6.51 -22.46
CA ASP A 262 -54.12 5.62 -22.87
C ASP A 262 -54.17 5.24 -24.38
N LEU A 263 -53.03 5.33 -25.04
CA LEU A 263 -52.80 4.96 -26.44
C LEU A 263 -52.56 3.45 -26.62
N CYS A 264 -52.19 2.73 -25.58
CA CYS A 264 -51.97 1.29 -25.52
C CYS A 264 -52.69 0.65 -24.31
N PRO A 265 -54.04 0.63 -24.25
CA PRO A 265 -54.85 0.21 -23.08
C PRO A 265 -54.69 -1.24 -22.59
N ASP A 266 -53.76 -1.99 -23.15
CA ASP A 266 -53.48 -3.38 -22.88
C ASP A 266 -51.99 -3.66 -22.73
N LEU A 267 -51.17 -2.61 -22.64
CA LEU A 267 -49.72 -2.69 -22.60
C LEU A 267 -49.13 -1.48 -21.85
N PRO A 268 -48.66 -1.66 -20.61
CA PRO A 268 -48.38 -0.56 -19.71
C PRO A 268 -47.27 0.35 -20.24
N GLY A 269 -47.43 1.66 -20.06
CA GLY A 269 -46.45 2.66 -20.44
C GLY A 269 -46.53 3.97 -19.65
N PRO A 270 -45.47 4.78 -19.65
CA PRO A 270 -45.49 6.02 -18.89
C PRO A 270 -46.50 7.04 -19.47
N PRO A 271 -47.17 7.87 -18.64
CA PRO A 271 -48.06 8.93 -19.10
C PRO A 271 -47.40 9.90 -20.09
N GLU A 272 -46.09 10.11 -19.97
CA GLU A 272 -45.28 10.92 -20.88
C GLU A 272 -45.29 10.39 -22.32
N HIS A 273 -45.50 9.08 -22.48
CA HIS A 273 -45.64 8.38 -23.76
C HIS A 273 -47.10 8.03 -24.09
N GLY A 274 -48.04 8.57 -23.32
CA GLY A 274 -49.48 8.37 -23.50
C GLY A 274 -49.91 6.94 -23.22
N GLY A 275 -49.31 6.29 -22.21
CA GLY A 275 -49.61 4.91 -21.79
C GLY A 275 -49.08 3.83 -22.72
N CYS A 276 -48.30 4.20 -23.75
CA CYS A 276 -47.58 3.22 -24.56
C CYS A 276 -46.12 3.08 -24.13
N PRO A 277 -45.56 1.85 -24.13
CA PRO A 277 -44.12 1.69 -24.03
C PRO A 277 -43.41 2.33 -25.23
N PRO A 278 -42.15 2.81 -25.06
CA PRO A 278 -41.38 3.40 -26.14
C PRO A 278 -41.14 2.40 -27.31
N PRO A 279 -41.00 2.88 -28.56
CA PRO A 279 -40.85 2.00 -29.72
C PRO A 279 -39.49 1.31 -29.76
N GLY A 280 -39.44 0.04 -29.32
CA GLY A 280 -38.22 -0.77 -29.27
C GLY A 280 -38.38 -2.11 -28.55
N GLY A 281 -39.46 -2.88 -28.80
CA GLY A 281 -39.55 -4.25 -28.28
C GLY A 281 -38.62 -5.20 -29.06
N GLY A 282 -37.31 -4.95 -28.99
CA GLY A 282 -36.24 -5.74 -29.58
C GLY A 282 -36.17 -7.15 -29.01
N GLU A 283 -35.27 -7.96 -29.55
CA GLU A 283 -34.83 -9.19 -28.87
C GLU A 283 -34.36 -8.79 -27.44
N ASP A 284 -34.54 -9.69 -26.48
CA ASP A 284 -34.10 -9.54 -25.08
C ASP A 284 -33.23 -10.77 -24.83
N THR A 285 -31.93 -10.60 -25.08
CA THR A 285 -30.98 -11.68 -25.31
C THR A 285 -30.61 -12.39 -24.00
N ASP A 286 -30.54 -11.66 -22.90
CA ASP A 286 -30.23 -12.19 -21.58
C ASP A 286 -31.48 -12.46 -20.71
N GLY A 287 -32.64 -11.94 -21.11
CA GLY A 287 -33.94 -12.27 -20.55
C GLY A 287 -34.25 -11.54 -19.24
N ASP A 288 -33.69 -10.35 -19.04
CA ASP A 288 -33.86 -9.53 -17.83
C ASP A 288 -35.12 -8.63 -17.87
N GLY A 289 -35.78 -8.55 -19.03
CA GLY A 289 -36.97 -7.76 -19.25
C GLY A 289 -36.72 -6.37 -19.86
N VAL A 290 -35.46 -6.00 -20.12
CA VAL A 290 -35.04 -4.82 -20.87
C VAL A 290 -34.70 -5.25 -22.30
N PRO A 291 -35.35 -4.68 -23.34
CA PRO A 291 -35.04 -5.05 -24.72
C PRO A 291 -33.62 -4.65 -25.13
N ASP A 292 -32.92 -5.45 -25.95
CA ASP A 292 -31.53 -5.25 -26.41
C ASP A 292 -31.21 -3.83 -26.96
N ASP A 293 -32.22 -3.08 -27.43
CA ASP A 293 -32.04 -1.72 -27.96
C ASP A 293 -32.18 -0.61 -26.91
N ALA A 294 -32.72 -0.94 -25.73
CA ALA A 294 -32.76 -0.13 -24.51
C ALA A 294 -31.80 -0.65 -23.43
N ASP A 295 -31.30 -1.88 -23.59
CA ASP A 295 -30.39 -2.55 -22.68
C ASP A 295 -28.92 -2.21 -23.01
N VAL A 296 -28.23 -1.59 -22.05
CA VAL A 296 -26.80 -1.26 -22.13
C VAL A 296 -25.93 -2.52 -22.01
N CYS A 297 -26.42 -3.55 -21.33
CA CYS A 297 -25.77 -4.78 -20.95
C CYS A 297 -26.39 -6.06 -21.55
N ALA A 298 -27.01 -5.98 -22.74
CA ALA A 298 -27.78 -7.02 -23.46
C ALA A 298 -27.30 -8.50 -23.50
N ASP A 299 -26.11 -8.85 -23.01
CA ASP A 299 -25.64 -10.23 -22.85
C ASP A 299 -25.58 -10.69 -21.36
N GLU A 300 -25.87 -9.81 -20.39
CA GLU A 300 -25.76 -10.02 -18.95
C GLU A 300 -27.01 -9.49 -18.22
N PRO A 301 -27.82 -10.39 -17.62
CA PRO A 301 -29.11 -9.98 -17.07
C PRO A 301 -28.96 -8.95 -15.95
N GLY A 302 -29.65 -7.83 -16.05
CA GLY A 302 -29.64 -6.76 -15.08
C GLY A 302 -31.01 -6.33 -14.59
N VAL A 303 -31.09 -5.06 -14.16
CA VAL A 303 -32.35 -4.46 -13.69
C VAL A 303 -32.76 -3.28 -14.58
N PRO A 304 -34.07 -3.10 -14.85
CA PRO A 304 -34.55 -2.00 -15.70
C PRO A 304 -34.15 -0.60 -15.21
N GLU A 305 -33.99 -0.42 -13.90
CA GLU A 305 -33.58 0.84 -13.27
C GLU A 305 -32.17 1.29 -13.69
N LEU A 306 -31.36 0.34 -14.16
CA LEU A 306 -29.96 0.53 -14.56
C LEU A 306 -29.76 0.23 -16.05
N ASP A 307 -30.81 0.48 -16.85
CA ASP A 307 -30.83 0.25 -18.29
C ASP A 307 -30.39 -1.18 -18.67
N GLY A 308 -30.81 -2.20 -17.90
CA GLY A 308 -30.53 -3.62 -18.16
C GLY A 308 -29.18 -4.12 -17.63
N CYS A 309 -28.43 -3.29 -16.89
CA CYS A 309 -27.17 -3.72 -16.32
C CYS A 309 -27.30 -4.37 -14.93
N PRO A 310 -26.43 -5.36 -14.61
CA PRO A 310 -26.41 -6.00 -13.29
C PRO A 310 -25.94 -5.03 -12.20
N ASP A 311 -26.51 -5.20 -11.02
CA ASP A 311 -26.13 -4.53 -9.76
C ASP A 311 -26.15 -5.59 -8.65
N ARG A 312 -24.97 -6.00 -8.25
CA ARG A 312 -24.76 -7.22 -7.46
C ARG A 312 -24.89 -6.97 -5.96
N ASP A 313 -24.61 -5.75 -5.50
CA ASP A 313 -24.80 -5.37 -4.09
C ASP A 313 -26.10 -4.59 -3.84
N ARG A 314 -26.80 -4.23 -4.91
CA ARG A 314 -28.16 -3.67 -4.94
C ARG A 314 -28.25 -2.28 -4.37
N ASP A 315 -27.29 -1.44 -4.70
CA ASP A 315 -27.19 -0.09 -4.17
C ASP A 315 -27.72 1.00 -5.11
N GLY A 316 -28.11 0.60 -6.32
CA GLY A 316 -28.63 1.49 -7.35
C GLY A 316 -27.57 2.07 -8.29
N VAL A 317 -26.37 1.49 -8.32
CA VAL A 317 -25.31 1.74 -9.30
C VAL A 317 -24.99 0.43 -10.03
N ALA A 318 -24.91 0.46 -11.36
CA ALA A 318 -24.61 -0.74 -12.13
C ALA A 318 -23.18 -1.22 -11.85
N ASP A 319 -22.93 -2.54 -11.82
CA ASP A 319 -21.61 -3.17 -11.60
C ASP A 319 -20.48 -2.57 -12.46
N ALA A 320 -20.82 -2.07 -13.66
CA ALA A 320 -19.88 -1.46 -14.59
C ALA A 320 -19.50 0.00 -14.23
N ASP A 321 -20.38 0.70 -13.52
CA ASP A 321 -20.26 2.08 -13.06
C ASP A 321 -20.01 2.18 -11.54
N ASP A 322 -20.11 1.05 -10.83
CA ASP A 322 -19.87 0.87 -9.41
C ASP A 322 -18.39 0.55 -9.14
N LEU A 323 -17.76 1.33 -8.26
CA LEU A 323 -16.38 1.13 -7.82
C LEU A 323 -16.25 0.01 -6.78
N CYS A 324 -17.33 -0.35 -6.13
CA CYS A 324 -17.43 -1.41 -5.14
C CYS A 324 -18.56 -2.41 -5.44
N PRO A 325 -18.57 -3.13 -6.59
CA PRO A 325 -19.72 -3.97 -7.04
C PRO A 325 -20.15 -5.13 -6.12
N ASP A 326 -19.51 -5.30 -4.97
CA ASP A 326 -19.82 -6.33 -3.99
C ASP A 326 -20.18 -5.71 -2.62
N ALA A 327 -20.30 -4.39 -2.50
CA ALA A 327 -20.52 -3.67 -1.25
C ALA A 327 -21.39 -2.41 -1.43
N ALA A 328 -22.64 -2.50 -1.00
CA ALA A 328 -23.66 -1.51 -1.32
C ALA A 328 -23.38 -0.09 -0.80
N GLY A 329 -23.37 0.87 -1.72
CA GLY A 329 -23.17 2.29 -1.53
C GLY A 329 -24.30 3.24 -1.93
N LEU A 330 -23.93 4.50 -2.04
CA LEU A 330 -24.79 5.51 -2.62
C LEU A 330 -24.26 5.85 -4.01
N ALA A 331 -25.14 6.20 -4.94
CA ALA A 331 -24.74 6.67 -6.27
C ALA A 331 -23.83 7.92 -6.21
N GLU A 332 -24.00 8.76 -5.19
CA GLU A 332 -23.09 9.89 -4.91
C GLU A 332 -21.65 9.43 -4.57
N ASN A 333 -21.48 8.21 -4.06
CA ASN A 333 -20.22 7.58 -3.69
C ASN A 333 -19.73 6.56 -4.74
N HIS A 334 -20.25 6.63 -5.98
CA HIS A 334 -19.93 5.70 -7.05
C HIS A 334 -20.12 4.22 -6.65
N GLY A 335 -21.17 3.96 -5.89
CA GLY A 335 -21.58 2.61 -5.54
C GLY A 335 -20.91 2.01 -4.29
N CYS A 336 -20.05 2.78 -3.62
CA CYS A 336 -19.36 2.32 -2.42
C CYS A 336 -20.11 2.68 -1.11
N PRO A 337 -20.11 1.79 -0.09
CA PRO A 337 -20.84 1.98 1.16
C PRO A 337 -20.49 3.29 1.80
N ASP A 338 -21.51 4.06 2.19
CA ASP A 338 -21.31 5.17 3.11
C ASP A 338 -20.95 4.59 4.48
N MET A 339 -19.67 4.29 4.68
CA MET A 339 -19.09 3.94 5.98
C MET A 339 -19.01 5.20 6.85
N GLY A 340 -20.14 5.88 7.05
CA GLY A 340 -20.25 7.11 7.84
C GLY A 340 -19.20 8.14 7.45
N ALA A 341 -19.14 8.45 6.15
CA ALA A 341 -18.06 9.16 5.50
C ALA A 341 -17.61 10.38 6.33
N GLY A 342 -16.40 10.27 6.86
CA GLY A 342 -15.51 11.39 6.66
C GLY A 342 -15.50 11.63 5.14
N ASP A 343 -16.10 12.73 4.74
CA ASP A 343 -15.56 13.54 3.67
C ASP A 343 -14.79 14.60 4.45
N ARG A 344 -13.61 14.18 4.95
CA ARG A 344 -12.88 14.93 5.99
C ARG A 344 -12.42 16.29 5.47
N ASP A 345 -12.34 16.45 4.15
CA ASP A 345 -11.92 17.67 3.48
C ASP A 345 -13.04 18.43 2.75
N GLY A 346 -14.19 17.79 2.52
CA GLY A 346 -15.40 18.42 2.00
C GLY A 346 -15.41 18.57 0.48
N ASP A 347 -14.68 17.73 -0.26
CA ASP A 347 -14.48 17.83 -1.70
C ASP A 347 -15.50 17.04 -2.53
N THR A 348 -16.44 16.38 -1.85
CA THR A 348 -17.51 15.51 -2.38
C THR A 348 -17.05 14.12 -2.83
N VAL A 349 -15.81 13.73 -2.53
CA VAL A 349 -15.27 12.37 -2.67
C VAL A 349 -15.12 11.74 -1.27
N PRO A 350 -15.72 10.58 -0.99
CA PRO A 350 -15.67 9.96 0.34
C PRO A 350 -14.27 9.46 0.75
N ASP A 351 -13.88 9.59 2.03
CA ASP A 351 -12.53 9.25 2.55
C ASP A 351 -12.00 7.84 2.20
N ASP A 352 -12.88 6.87 1.98
CA ASP A 352 -12.53 5.48 1.68
C ASP A 352 -12.23 5.23 0.20
N VAL A 353 -12.67 6.15 -0.68
CA VAL A 353 -12.38 6.17 -2.11
C VAL A 353 -11.61 7.42 -2.56
N ASP A 354 -11.43 8.38 -1.65
CA ASP A 354 -10.56 9.54 -1.79
C ASP A 354 -9.10 9.12 -1.55
N LEU A 355 -8.25 9.30 -2.56
CA LEU A 355 -6.81 9.05 -2.44
C LEU A 355 -6.11 10.10 -1.56
N CYS A 356 -6.78 11.22 -1.28
CA CYS A 356 -6.36 12.33 -0.45
C CYS A 356 -7.45 12.76 0.57
N PRO A 357 -7.89 11.88 1.50
CA PRO A 357 -9.05 12.10 2.41
C PRO A 357 -9.02 13.33 3.34
N ASP A 358 -7.98 14.15 3.30
CA ASP A 358 -7.82 15.33 4.15
C ASP A 358 -7.48 16.58 3.30
N GLU A 359 -7.52 16.49 1.96
CA GLU A 359 -7.13 17.57 1.04
C GLU A 359 -8.06 17.67 -0.20
N PRO A 360 -8.86 18.74 -0.34
CA PRO A 360 -9.96 18.73 -1.30
C PRO A 360 -9.54 18.64 -2.75
N GLY A 361 -10.06 17.65 -3.48
CA GLY A 361 -9.87 17.44 -4.90
C GLY A 361 -11.16 17.39 -5.72
N LEU A 362 -11.06 16.74 -6.88
CA LEU A 362 -12.19 16.50 -7.76
C LEU A 362 -12.30 14.99 -8.01
N PRO A 363 -13.51 14.46 -8.25
CA PRO A 363 -13.70 13.03 -8.55
C PRO A 363 -12.85 12.53 -9.74
N GLU A 364 -12.62 13.38 -10.75
CA GLU A 364 -11.75 13.07 -11.92
C GLU A 364 -10.27 12.87 -11.55
N HIS A 365 -9.92 13.13 -10.30
CA HIS A 365 -8.60 12.95 -9.69
C HIS A 365 -8.64 12.06 -8.44
N ALA A 366 -9.72 11.28 -8.28
CA ALA A 366 -9.95 10.39 -7.13
C ALA A 366 -9.79 11.11 -5.80
N GLY A 367 -10.44 12.27 -5.66
CA GLY A 367 -10.46 13.11 -4.45
C GLY A 367 -9.17 13.87 -4.16
N CYS A 368 -8.11 13.66 -4.94
CA CYS A 368 -6.91 14.48 -4.83
C CYS A 368 -7.00 15.78 -5.64
N PRO A 369 -6.48 16.91 -5.12
CA PRO A 369 -6.38 18.13 -5.90
C PRO A 369 -5.48 17.92 -7.13
N PRO A 370 -5.83 18.52 -8.28
CA PRO A 370 -4.92 18.55 -9.42
C PRO A 370 -3.62 19.23 -8.98
N PRO A 371 -2.45 18.78 -9.47
CA PRO A 371 -1.19 19.42 -9.11
C PRO A 371 -1.20 20.89 -9.57
N GLY A 372 -1.39 21.83 -8.64
CA GLY A 372 -1.32 23.28 -8.85
C GLY A 372 -2.60 24.10 -8.63
N GLY A 373 -3.51 23.71 -7.73
CA GLY A 373 -4.82 24.37 -7.51
C GLY A 373 -4.85 25.72 -6.77
N GLY A 374 -3.72 26.39 -6.53
CA GLY A 374 -3.68 27.73 -5.93
C GLY A 374 -3.06 28.77 -6.86
N GLU A 375 -3.17 30.06 -6.53
CA GLU A 375 -2.43 31.11 -7.25
C GLU A 375 -0.93 30.76 -7.18
N ASP A 376 -0.23 30.77 -8.32
CA ASP A 376 1.20 30.47 -8.46
C ASP A 376 1.86 31.76 -8.96
N ALA A 377 2.25 32.63 -8.02
CA ALA A 377 2.67 34.00 -8.31
C ALA A 377 4.04 34.08 -9.01
N ASP A 378 4.88 33.06 -8.88
CA ASP A 378 6.24 33.05 -9.41
C ASP A 378 6.49 32.05 -10.56
N GLY A 379 5.53 31.18 -10.84
CA GLY A 379 5.45 30.32 -12.01
C GLY A 379 6.35 29.09 -11.94
N ASP A 380 6.67 28.62 -10.73
CA ASP A 380 7.56 27.49 -10.51
C ASP A 380 6.85 26.13 -10.41
N GLY A 381 5.50 26.14 -10.45
CA GLY A 381 4.65 24.96 -10.44
C GLY A 381 4.28 24.46 -9.04
N ILE A 382 4.54 25.24 -7.99
CA ILE A 382 4.03 25.08 -6.62
C ILE A 382 3.01 26.21 -6.40
N SER A 383 1.89 25.94 -5.73
CA SER A 383 0.95 27.02 -5.39
C SER A 383 1.46 27.87 -4.22
N ASP A 384 1.09 29.14 -4.17
CA ASP A 384 1.46 30.09 -3.12
C ASP A 384 1.10 29.57 -1.70
N ASP A 385 0.08 28.71 -1.59
CA ASP A 385 -0.35 28.08 -0.35
C ASP A 385 0.55 26.91 0.12
N LEU A 386 1.39 26.39 -0.78
CA LEU A 386 2.41 25.36 -0.54
C LEU A 386 3.85 25.94 -0.49
N GLU A 387 4.01 27.26 -0.62
CA GLU A 387 5.26 27.94 -0.30
C GLU A 387 5.47 28.04 1.21
N GLY A 388 6.40 27.25 1.74
CA GLY A 388 6.78 27.32 3.16
C GLY A 388 7.34 28.70 3.55
N PRO A 389 7.14 29.14 4.81
CA PRO A 389 7.43 30.50 5.23
C PRO A 389 8.93 30.73 5.36
N VAL A 390 9.51 31.44 4.39
CA VAL A 390 10.62 32.35 4.67
C VAL A 390 10.12 33.61 5.39
N ASP A 391 9.45 33.45 6.54
CA ASP A 391 9.30 34.49 7.57
C ASP A 391 9.02 33.86 8.97
N PHE A 392 10.06 33.25 9.53
CA PHE A 392 10.06 32.20 10.57
C PHE A 392 9.83 32.63 12.04
N LEU A 393 9.38 33.84 12.40
CA LEU A 393 9.48 34.26 13.82
C LEU A 393 8.27 35.01 14.38
N ASP A 394 7.09 34.38 14.60
CA ASP A 394 6.20 34.94 15.64
C ASP A 394 5.10 34.09 16.32
N ARG A 395 4.76 32.84 15.95
CA ARG A 395 3.63 32.15 16.64
C ARG A 395 3.84 30.66 16.88
N ILE A 396 4.57 30.39 17.94
CA ILE A 396 4.83 29.06 18.51
C ILE A 396 3.57 28.54 19.24
N ASP A 397 3.10 27.34 18.88
CA ASP A 397 2.46 26.39 19.81
C ASP A 397 3.40 25.19 19.97
N LEU A 398 3.89 24.99 21.20
CA LEU A 398 4.94 24.03 21.57
C LEU A 398 4.42 22.61 21.84
N SER A 399 3.16 22.33 21.48
CA SER A 399 2.53 21.03 21.73
C SER A 399 2.47 20.09 20.52
N LEU A 400 2.70 20.59 19.29
CA LEU A 400 2.80 19.78 18.06
C LEU A 400 4.23 19.29 17.74
N PHE A 401 5.23 19.63 18.56
CA PHE A 401 6.66 19.34 18.30
C PHE A 401 7.14 17.94 18.75
N VAL A 402 6.25 17.00 19.09
CA VAL A 402 6.67 15.78 19.82
C VAL A 402 6.51 14.45 19.05
N GLU A 403 5.76 14.37 17.94
CA GLU A 403 5.63 13.09 17.21
C GLU A 403 6.46 12.98 15.93
N GLU A 404 6.72 14.08 15.21
CA GLU A 404 7.57 14.06 14.01
C GLU A 404 9.09 13.96 14.34
N TYR A 405 9.47 14.19 15.60
CA TYR A 405 10.87 14.12 16.06
C TYR A 405 11.29 12.77 16.67
N ARG A 406 10.54 11.67 16.42
CA ARG A 406 10.98 10.31 16.80
C ARG A 406 11.42 9.42 15.63
N ARG A 407 11.58 9.96 14.41
CA ARG A 407 12.50 9.32 13.45
C ARG A 407 13.92 9.65 13.89
N MET A 408 14.45 8.81 14.77
CA MET A 408 15.83 8.90 15.21
C MET A 408 16.74 8.69 13.99
N GLU A 409 17.63 9.66 13.71
CA GLU A 409 18.74 9.42 12.78
C GLU A 409 19.65 8.35 13.38
N LEU A 410 19.71 7.20 12.71
CA LEU A 410 20.64 6.13 13.03
C LEU A 410 21.94 6.38 12.26
N SER A 411 23.08 6.24 12.93
CA SER A 411 24.36 6.15 12.23
C SER A 411 24.59 4.69 11.86
N VAL A 412 24.86 4.44 10.59
CA VAL A 412 25.23 3.10 10.09
C VAL A 412 26.62 3.19 9.50
N GLU A 413 27.47 2.22 9.82
CA GLU A 413 28.80 2.08 9.26
C GLU A 413 28.79 1.09 8.10
N PHE A 414 29.19 1.54 6.92
CA PHE A 414 29.47 0.68 5.76
C PHE A 414 30.97 0.42 5.66
N GLN A 415 31.34 -0.87 5.54
CA GLN A 415 32.74 -1.27 5.41
C GLN A 415 32.94 -2.25 4.24
N ALA A 416 33.71 -1.80 3.24
CA ALA A 416 34.19 -2.64 2.14
C ALA A 416 35.30 -3.61 2.61
N LEU A 417 35.27 -4.85 2.12
CA LEU A 417 36.15 -5.92 2.56
C LEU A 417 36.99 -6.51 1.42
N GLU A 418 36.35 -7.02 0.38
CA GLU A 418 37.03 -7.70 -0.73
C GLU A 418 36.43 -7.29 -2.07
N PHE A 419 37.27 -7.14 -3.08
CA PHE A 419 36.86 -6.84 -4.45
C PHE A 419 37.61 -7.74 -5.42
N GLU A 420 36.86 -8.53 -6.17
CA GLU A 420 37.39 -9.44 -7.16
C GLU A 420 36.82 -9.12 -8.53
N VAL A 421 37.65 -9.24 -9.56
CA VAL A 421 37.26 -9.05 -10.95
C VAL A 421 37.41 -10.37 -11.72
N ASP A 422 36.80 -10.45 -12.89
CA ASP A 422 36.74 -11.69 -13.67
C ASP A 422 37.90 -11.90 -14.65
N HIS A 423 38.68 -10.85 -14.93
CA HIS A 423 39.89 -10.87 -15.78
C HIS A 423 41.07 -10.15 -15.11
N ASP A 424 42.26 -10.31 -15.69
CA ASP A 424 43.46 -9.60 -15.25
C ASP A 424 43.49 -8.23 -15.97
N TYR A 425 43.22 -7.15 -15.23
CA TYR A 425 43.23 -5.77 -15.73
C TYR A 425 44.46 -5.00 -15.23
N GLU A 426 44.84 -3.93 -15.94
CA GLU A 426 45.90 -3.02 -15.49
C GLU A 426 45.35 -1.93 -14.55
N GLN A 427 44.11 -1.49 -14.75
CA GLN A 427 43.45 -0.49 -13.91
C GLN A 427 41.99 -0.84 -13.69
N VAL A 428 41.50 -0.60 -12.47
CA VAL A 428 40.10 -0.75 -12.09
C VAL A 428 39.69 0.44 -11.23
N TRP A 429 38.51 0.99 -11.48
CA TRP A 429 37.90 2.07 -10.70
C TRP A 429 36.39 1.91 -10.67
N CYS A 430 35.73 2.57 -9.72
CA CYS A 430 34.28 2.55 -9.59
C CYS A 430 33.72 3.94 -9.28
N TYR A 431 32.47 4.15 -9.65
CA TYR A 431 31.62 5.22 -9.19
C TYR A 431 30.64 4.61 -8.17
N ALA A 432 30.71 5.00 -6.90
CA ALA A 432 29.93 4.36 -5.84
C ALA A 432 29.27 5.39 -4.91
N GLY A 433 28.13 5.01 -4.34
CA GLY A 433 27.31 5.85 -3.44
C GLY A 433 26.60 5.03 -2.38
N LEU A 434 26.21 5.69 -1.28
CA LEU A 434 25.49 5.11 -0.15
C LEU A 434 24.27 5.98 0.20
N ALA A 435 23.16 5.36 0.60
CA ALA A 435 21.90 5.99 1.02
C ALA A 435 21.49 7.19 0.14
N ASP A 436 21.24 6.95 -1.16
CA ASP A 436 20.87 7.97 -2.16
C ASP A 436 21.84 9.15 -2.38
N GLY A 437 22.99 9.15 -1.68
CA GLY A 437 23.95 10.24 -1.65
C GLY A 437 24.67 10.50 -2.98
N ALA A 438 25.64 11.42 -2.92
CA ALA A 438 26.52 11.71 -4.04
C ALA A 438 27.27 10.44 -4.46
N ILE A 439 27.37 10.20 -5.77
CA ILE A 439 28.19 9.12 -6.32
C ILE A 439 29.60 9.67 -6.50
N ASP A 440 30.54 9.09 -5.77
CA ASP A 440 31.94 9.48 -5.78
C ASP A 440 32.78 8.53 -6.65
N HIS A 441 33.85 9.05 -7.23
CA HIS A 441 34.81 8.28 -8.01
C HIS A 441 35.89 7.69 -7.09
N TYR A 442 36.02 6.36 -7.11
CA TYR A 442 36.98 5.59 -6.34
C TYR A 442 37.97 4.85 -7.24
N GLY A 443 39.26 5.02 -6.97
CA GLY A 443 40.36 4.40 -7.72
C GLY A 443 41.22 5.39 -8.52
N PRO A 444 42.13 4.88 -9.38
CA PRO A 444 42.36 3.46 -9.66
C PRO A 444 42.84 2.70 -8.42
N PHE A 445 42.34 1.48 -8.22
CA PHE A 445 42.67 0.66 -7.05
C PHE A 445 44.06 0.03 -7.16
N ASP A 446 44.67 -0.27 -6.01
CA ASP A 446 45.92 -1.04 -5.96
C ASP A 446 45.63 -2.55 -6.04
N ALA A 447 46.39 -3.26 -6.88
CA ALA A 447 46.24 -4.70 -7.05
C ALA A 447 46.84 -5.46 -5.85
N LEU A 448 46.04 -6.32 -5.22
CA LEU A 448 46.46 -7.20 -4.11
C LEU A 448 47.07 -8.53 -4.59
N GLY A 449 47.11 -8.73 -5.91
CA GLY A 449 47.65 -9.90 -6.59
C GLY A 449 46.56 -10.86 -7.08
N GLY A 450 46.75 -11.37 -8.29
CA GLY A 450 45.69 -12.08 -9.02
C GLY A 450 44.59 -11.10 -9.42
N ARG A 451 43.33 -11.52 -9.29
CA ARG A 451 42.16 -10.72 -9.68
C ARG A 451 41.54 -9.93 -8.54
N ARG A 452 42.34 -9.57 -7.53
CA ARG A 452 41.86 -8.91 -6.30
C ARG A 452 42.44 -7.53 -6.17
N TRP A 453 41.62 -6.59 -5.71
CA TRP A 453 41.94 -5.17 -5.65
C TRP A 453 41.61 -4.59 -4.27
N ASP A 454 42.42 -3.62 -3.83
CA ASP A 454 42.26 -2.98 -2.53
C ASP A 454 41.25 -1.83 -2.61
N ILE A 455 39.98 -2.16 -2.37
CA ILE A 455 38.93 -1.15 -2.17
C ILE A 455 38.81 -0.73 -0.71
N ALA A 456 39.43 -1.49 0.21
CA ALA A 456 39.34 -1.25 1.64
C ALA A 456 40.14 0.00 2.04
N GLU A 457 41.15 0.40 1.27
CA GLU A 457 41.82 1.70 1.44
C GLU A 457 40.83 2.88 1.38
N TYR A 458 39.80 2.78 0.55
CA TYR A 458 38.84 3.87 0.30
C TYR A 458 37.58 3.79 1.15
N LEU A 459 37.07 2.57 1.36
CA LEU A 459 35.76 2.33 1.97
C LEU A 459 35.78 1.27 3.09
N GLY A 460 36.97 0.79 3.49
CA GLY A 460 37.15 -0.28 4.46
C GLY A 460 38.02 0.13 5.66
N GLY A 461 38.08 -0.71 6.69
CA GLY A 461 38.92 -0.48 7.86
C GLY A 461 38.65 0.89 8.51
N ALA A 462 39.68 1.74 8.56
CA ALA A 462 39.60 3.10 9.09
C ALA A 462 38.99 4.13 8.12
N SER A 463 38.78 3.75 6.87
CA SER A 463 38.13 4.54 5.81
C SER A 463 36.66 4.14 5.62
N SER A 464 36.08 3.37 6.55
CA SER A 464 34.65 3.05 6.53
C SER A 464 33.80 4.32 6.55
N GLN A 465 32.63 4.23 5.93
CA GLN A 465 31.73 5.37 5.78
C GLN A 465 30.62 5.31 6.82
N HIS A 466 30.41 6.41 7.54
CA HIS A 466 29.27 6.57 8.42
C HIS A 466 28.18 7.35 7.70
N VAL A 467 27.04 6.71 7.52
CA VAL A 467 25.89 7.27 6.84
C VAL A 467 24.78 7.48 7.87
N ARG A 468 24.10 8.62 7.78
CA ARG A 468 22.90 8.89 8.56
C ARG A 468 21.71 8.40 7.78
N VAL A 469 20.95 7.49 8.39
CA VAL A 469 19.71 6.94 7.83
C VAL A 469 18.59 7.14 8.84
N LEU A 470 17.36 7.33 8.39
CA LEU A 470 16.23 7.44 9.29
C LEU A 470 15.88 6.04 9.83
N SER A 471 15.43 5.99 11.09
CA SER A 471 15.00 4.73 11.70
C SER A 471 13.92 4.04 10.87
N GLY A 472 14.25 2.86 10.33
CA GLY A 472 13.38 2.05 9.47
C GLY A 472 13.86 1.98 8.02
N ASP A 473 14.48 3.04 7.51
CA ASP A 473 14.86 3.11 6.11
C ASP A 473 16.02 2.14 5.79
N PRO A 474 15.91 1.30 4.75
CA PRO A 474 17.03 0.48 4.28
C PRO A 474 18.18 1.34 3.73
N LEU A 475 19.41 0.85 3.89
CA LEU A 475 20.61 1.45 3.32
C LEU A 475 20.78 0.98 1.87
N GLU A 476 20.77 1.92 0.93
CA GLU A 476 21.20 1.66 -0.45
C GLU A 476 22.72 1.60 -0.56
N VAL A 477 23.22 0.61 -1.29
CA VAL A 477 24.61 0.49 -1.74
C VAL A 477 24.64 0.40 -3.26
N GLU A 478 25.26 1.39 -3.88
CA GLU A 478 25.42 1.49 -5.34
C GLU A 478 26.89 1.48 -5.73
N ALA A 479 27.24 0.73 -6.78
CA ALA A 479 28.55 0.77 -7.42
C ALA A 479 28.46 0.43 -8.92
N ASP A 480 28.97 1.32 -9.77
CA ASP A 480 29.24 1.11 -11.20
C ASP A 480 30.76 1.06 -11.43
N CYS A 481 31.29 -0.03 -11.97
CA CYS A 481 32.74 -0.26 -12.06
C CYS A 481 33.23 -0.45 -13.49
N TRP A 482 34.46 0.01 -13.71
CA TRP A 482 35.11 0.03 -15.01
C TRP A 482 36.55 -0.47 -14.90
N ALA A 483 37.07 -1.07 -15.96
CA ALA A 483 38.46 -1.51 -16.01
C ALA A 483 39.10 -1.35 -17.38
N SER A 484 40.44 -1.23 -17.41
CA SER A 484 41.20 -1.23 -18.65
C SER A 484 42.30 -2.29 -18.66
N LEU A 485 42.52 -2.89 -19.83
CA LEU A 485 43.61 -3.85 -20.06
C LEU A 485 44.94 -3.16 -20.35
N SER A 486 44.90 -1.89 -20.77
CA SER A 486 46.07 -1.03 -20.95
C SER A 486 45.68 0.44 -20.84
N THR A 487 46.68 1.34 -20.76
CA THR A 487 46.45 2.79 -20.76
C THR A 487 45.97 3.37 -22.09
N GLU A 488 45.98 2.59 -23.18
CA GLU A 488 45.61 3.04 -24.53
C GLU A 488 44.28 2.41 -25.04
N ASP A 489 43.72 1.44 -24.31
CA ASP A 489 42.47 0.78 -24.68
C ASP A 489 41.25 1.51 -24.10
N GLU A 490 40.10 1.43 -24.80
CA GLU A 490 38.82 1.86 -24.24
C GLU A 490 38.47 0.99 -23.02
N PRO A 491 37.95 1.58 -21.94
CA PRO A 491 37.64 0.83 -20.74
C PRO A 491 36.40 -0.05 -20.93
N TYR A 492 36.44 -1.22 -20.33
CA TYR A 492 35.33 -2.15 -20.24
C TYR A 492 34.44 -1.80 -19.05
N HIS A 493 33.14 -1.75 -19.27
CA HIS A 493 32.17 -1.67 -18.19
C HIS A 493 32.06 -3.04 -17.52
N LEU A 494 32.37 -3.12 -16.21
CA LEU A 494 32.30 -4.36 -15.43
C LEU A 494 30.88 -4.62 -14.88
N GLY A 495 29.93 -3.73 -15.12
CA GLY A 495 28.57 -3.82 -14.63
C GLY A 495 28.31 -2.98 -13.39
N GLU A 496 27.11 -3.13 -12.88
CA GLU A 496 26.57 -2.35 -11.76
C GLU A 496 26.10 -3.28 -10.62
N ILE A 497 26.25 -2.80 -9.39
CA ILE A 497 25.62 -3.32 -8.20
C ILE A 497 24.71 -2.22 -7.64
N VAL A 498 23.42 -2.54 -7.52
CA VAL A 498 22.48 -1.77 -6.69
C VAL A 498 21.85 -2.75 -5.73
N ARG A 499 22.01 -2.52 -4.43
CA ARG A 499 21.47 -3.38 -3.37
C ARG A 499 20.90 -2.54 -2.25
N PHE A 500 19.83 -3.05 -1.66
CA PHE A 500 19.11 -2.41 -0.56
C PHE A 500 19.21 -3.31 0.65
N HIS A 501 19.58 -2.72 1.78
CA HIS A 501 19.85 -3.42 3.02
C HIS A 501 18.95 -2.90 4.12
N SER A 502 17.91 -3.68 4.43
CA SER A 502 17.00 -3.37 5.53
C SER A 502 17.77 -3.35 6.88
N PRO A 503 17.20 -2.75 7.95
CA PRO A 503 17.88 -2.70 9.24
C PRO A 503 18.33 -4.06 9.81
N SER A 504 17.71 -5.17 9.38
CA SER A 504 18.13 -6.53 9.78
C SER A 504 19.49 -6.93 9.18
N ASP A 505 19.89 -6.35 8.05
CA ASP A 505 21.21 -6.56 7.43
C ASP A 505 22.34 -5.79 8.12
N TRP A 506 22.02 -4.91 9.08
CA TRP A 506 23.00 -4.05 9.78
C TRP A 506 23.62 -4.71 11.01
N ASP A 507 23.64 -6.04 11.03
CA ASP A 507 24.17 -6.89 12.10
C ASP A 507 25.68 -7.17 11.95
N GLY A 508 26.31 -6.67 10.89
CA GLY A 508 27.72 -6.83 10.59
C GLY A 508 28.12 -8.14 9.90
N HIS A 509 27.15 -8.95 9.43
CA HIS A 509 27.46 -10.11 8.59
C HIS A 509 28.07 -9.68 7.24
N VAL A 510 28.83 -10.59 6.62
CA VAL A 510 29.48 -10.32 5.32
C VAL A 510 28.49 -10.59 4.19
N ILE A 511 28.24 -9.55 3.40
CA ILE A 511 27.39 -9.58 2.22
C ILE A 511 28.30 -9.63 1.00
N THR A 512 28.10 -10.63 0.13
CA THR A 512 28.86 -10.79 -1.13
C THR A 512 27.92 -10.71 -2.31
N VAL A 513 28.21 -9.79 -3.23
CA VAL A 513 27.36 -9.44 -4.35
C VAL A 513 28.16 -9.43 -5.65
N SER A 514 27.52 -9.84 -6.75
CA SER A 514 28.13 -9.84 -8.08
C SER A 514 27.44 -8.81 -8.96
N SER A 515 28.22 -8.16 -9.83
CA SER A 515 27.74 -7.13 -10.74
C SER A 515 26.81 -7.67 -11.81
N THR A 516 25.99 -6.77 -12.36
CA THR A 516 25.03 -7.04 -13.44
C THR A 516 25.31 -6.14 -14.64
N GLY A 517 25.09 -6.62 -15.87
CA GLY A 517 25.12 -5.76 -17.06
C GLY A 517 26.50 -5.33 -17.58
N GLY A 518 27.58 -6.02 -17.23
CA GLY A 518 28.92 -5.74 -17.78
C GLY A 518 29.10 -6.16 -19.24
N ASP A 519 30.04 -5.51 -19.93
CA ASP A 519 30.33 -5.73 -21.36
C ASP A 519 30.96 -7.10 -21.59
N GLU A 520 30.62 -7.79 -22.69
CA GLU A 520 31.33 -9.00 -23.16
C GLU A 520 31.60 -10.12 -22.11
N GLY A 521 30.82 -10.14 -21.02
CA GLY A 521 30.98 -11.08 -19.90
C GLY A 521 31.88 -10.60 -18.77
N HIS A 522 32.44 -9.38 -18.89
CA HIS A 522 33.18 -8.68 -17.85
C HIS A 522 32.30 -8.44 -16.62
N SER A 523 32.83 -8.75 -15.45
CA SER A 523 32.08 -8.68 -14.19
C SER A 523 33.00 -8.50 -12.99
N PHE A 524 32.42 -8.04 -11.89
CA PHE A 524 33.10 -7.96 -10.60
C PHE A 524 32.23 -8.53 -9.49
N ARG A 525 32.89 -8.84 -8.38
CA ARG A 525 32.28 -9.28 -7.13
C ARG A 525 32.84 -8.43 -6.00
N ALA A 526 31.95 -7.88 -5.19
CA ALA A 526 32.32 -7.12 -4.00
C ALA A 526 31.78 -7.82 -2.75
N SER A 527 32.56 -7.75 -1.67
CA SER A 527 32.13 -8.14 -0.33
C SER A 527 32.26 -6.96 0.61
N TYR A 528 31.22 -6.71 1.39
CA TYR A 528 31.15 -5.65 2.39
C TYR A 528 30.32 -6.10 3.59
N ARG A 529 30.26 -5.27 4.63
CA ARG A 529 29.36 -5.44 5.77
C ARG A 529 28.80 -4.10 6.21
N ILE A 530 27.64 -4.14 6.84
CA ILE A 530 26.89 -2.98 7.31
C ILE A 530 26.59 -3.18 8.79
N CYS A 531 26.80 -2.14 9.59
CA CYS A 531 26.73 -2.28 11.04
C CYS A 531 26.07 -1.06 11.68
N SER A 532 25.14 -1.28 12.61
CA SER A 532 24.57 -0.22 13.43
C SER A 532 24.98 -0.38 14.91
N PRO A 533 25.59 0.64 15.56
CA PRO A 533 26.03 1.91 14.98
C PRO A 533 27.42 1.84 14.31
N SER A 534 28.19 0.78 14.59
CA SER A 534 29.56 0.59 14.10
C SER A 534 29.92 -0.90 13.95
N CYS A 535 30.78 -1.21 12.99
CA CYS A 535 31.32 -2.53 12.73
C CYS A 535 32.39 -2.98 13.73
N GLU A 536 32.87 -2.09 14.58
CA GLU A 536 33.69 -2.44 15.75
C GLU A 536 32.81 -2.90 16.92
N GLU A 537 31.60 -2.34 17.06
CA GLU A 537 30.63 -2.68 18.12
C GLU A 537 29.70 -3.86 17.74
N ALA A 538 29.27 -3.96 16.47
CA ALA A 538 28.41 -5.05 15.97
C ALA A 538 29.07 -6.44 16.00
N ALA A 539 30.39 -6.52 16.25
CA ALA A 539 31.04 -7.77 16.60
C ALA A 539 30.49 -8.39 17.92
N PHE A 540 29.72 -7.63 18.70
CA PHE A 540 29.17 -8.02 19.99
C PHE A 540 27.80 -7.35 20.26
N PRO A 541 26.69 -7.81 19.65
CA PRO A 541 25.39 -7.15 19.79
C PRO A 541 24.95 -7.08 21.27
N PRO A 542 24.21 -6.04 21.71
CA PRO A 542 23.76 -5.96 23.11
C PRO A 542 22.75 -7.07 23.44
N PRO A 543 22.78 -7.67 24.65
CA PRO A 543 21.74 -8.60 25.08
C PRO A 543 20.42 -7.83 25.27
N ASN A 544 19.33 -8.35 24.72
CA ASN A 544 17.99 -7.83 24.97
C ASN A 544 17.57 -8.25 26.38
N LEU A 545 17.24 -7.29 27.24
CA LEU A 545 16.86 -7.52 28.64
C LEU A 545 15.35 -7.30 28.81
N SER A 546 14.66 -8.33 29.31
CA SER A 546 13.23 -8.29 29.60
C SER A 546 12.98 -8.59 31.08
N LEU A 547 12.01 -7.89 31.69
CA LEU A 547 11.63 -8.11 33.09
C LEU A 547 10.30 -8.88 33.15
N LEU A 548 10.32 -10.08 33.71
CA LEU A 548 9.11 -10.88 33.93
C LEU A 548 8.55 -10.58 35.33
N HIS A 549 7.31 -10.10 35.39
CA HIS A 549 6.58 -9.84 36.64
C HIS A 549 5.77 -11.08 37.06
N GLY A 550 6.23 -11.78 38.11
CA GLY A 550 5.45 -12.82 38.79
C GLY A 550 4.84 -12.31 40.11
N ARG A 551 3.73 -12.91 40.58
CA ARG A 551 3.19 -12.65 41.93
C ARG A 551 4.20 -13.10 42.99
N GLY A 552 5.15 -12.22 43.35
CA GLY A 552 6.13 -12.43 44.42
C GLY A 552 7.55 -12.79 43.97
N ASP A 553 7.83 -12.86 42.67
CA ASP A 553 9.20 -13.07 42.14
C ASP A 553 9.36 -12.29 40.83
N HIS A 554 10.20 -11.25 40.85
CA HIS A 554 10.58 -10.52 39.66
C HIS A 554 11.83 -11.17 39.08
N ARG A 555 11.81 -11.47 37.77
CA ARG A 555 12.91 -12.15 37.10
C ARG A 555 13.43 -11.34 35.93
N LEU A 556 14.72 -11.05 35.93
CA LEU A 556 15.40 -10.57 34.73
C LEU A 556 15.63 -11.74 33.80
N MET A 557 15.25 -11.58 32.54
CA MET A 557 15.53 -12.50 31.45
C MET A 557 16.33 -11.75 30.41
N TRP A 558 17.30 -12.40 29.79
CA TRP A 558 17.99 -11.79 28.67
C TRP A 558 18.18 -12.79 27.53
N THR A 559 18.03 -12.29 26.31
CA THR A 559 18.25 -13.02 25.06
C THR A 559 19.40 -12.36 24.31
N TRP A 560 20.29 -13.17 23.75
CA TRP A 560 21.40 -12.69 22.95
C TRP A 560 21.47 -13.46 21.63
N GLY A 561 21.47 -12.72 20.53
CA GLY A 561 21.46 -13.26 19.17
C GLY A 561 22.84 -13.59 18.58
N GLY A 562 23.94 -13.28 19.29
CA GLY A 562 25.32 -13.54 18.83
C GLY A 562 25.89 -14.92 19.19
N ASP A 563 27.14 -15.19 18.79
CA ASP A 563 27.84 -16.45 19.08
C ASP A 563 28.23 -16.57 20.56
N ARG A 564 27.53 -17.45 21.28
CA ARG A 564 27.71 -17.74 22.72
C ARG A 564 29.13 -18.12 23.13
N ALA A 565 29.96 -18.60 22.21
CA ALA A 565 31.37 -18.87 22.51
C ALA A 565 32.19 -17.60 22.81
N GLY A 566 31.69 -16.42 22.44
CA GLY A 566 32.32 -15.13 22.69
C GLY A 566 32.05 -14.52 24.08
N ILE A 567 31.02 -14.98 24.80
CA ILE A 567 30.60 -14.38 26.09
C ILE A 567 31.28 -15.08 27.27
N ASP A 568 31.92 -14.29 28.14
CA ASP A 568 32.51 -14.77 29.40
C ASP A 568 31.52 -14.73 30.60
N GLY A 569 30.56 -13.78 30.57
CA GLY A 569 29.52 -13.64 31.58
C GLY A 569 28.78 -12.30 31.49
N PHE A 570 27.88 -12.05 32.44
CA PHE A 570 27.13 -10.78 32.55
C PHE A 570 27.40 -10.14 33.92
N THR A 571 27.53 -8.81 33.96
CA THR A 571 27.60 -8.04 35.22
C THR A 571 26.41 -7.10 35.31
N VAL A 572 25.66 -7.19 36.41
CA VAL A 572 24.41 -6.43 36.59
C VAL A 572 24.63 -5.24 37.52
N TYR A 573 24.18 -4.06 37.07
CA TYR A 573 24.18 -2.81 37.84
C TYR A 573 22.74 -2.27 37.97
N LEU A 574 22.44 -1.64 39.10
CA LEU A 574 21.21 -0.86 39.31
C LEU A 574 21.61 0.57 39.71
N ASN A 575 21.21 1.56 38.90
CA ASN A 575 21.57 2.97 39.10
C ASN A 575 23.08 3.19 39.31
N GLY A 576 23.91 2.49 38.53
CA GLY A 576 25.38 2.53 38.62
C GLY A 576 25.96 1.77 39.83
N THR A 577 25.13 1.14 40.66
CA THR A 577 25.57 0.30 41.77
C THR A 577 25.66 -1.15 41.32
N TYR A 578 26.83 -1.78 41.47
CA TYR A 578 27.03 -3.20 41.19
C TYR A 578 26.09 -4.05 42.06
N LEU A 579 25.43 -5.03 41.44
CA LEU A 579 24.60 -6.02 42.13
C LEU A 579 25.31 -7.38 42.20
N PHE A 580 25.53 -8.02 41.05
CA PHE A 580 26.09 -9.38 40.94
C PHE A 580 26.59 -9.69 39.53
N ASP A 581 27.41 -10.76 39.43
CA ASP A 581 27.87 -11.35 38.17
C ASP A 581 27.14 -12.66 37.88
N LEU A 582 27.01 -12.99 36.59
CA LEU A 582 26.32 -14.16 36.07
C LEU A 582 27.20 -14.86 35.04
N ALA A 583 27.07 -16.19 34.96
CA ALA A 583 27.78 -16.98 33.96
C ALA A 583 27.16 -16.81 32.56
N ALA A 584 27.96 -17.05 31.52
CA ALA A 584 27.56 -16.91 30.12
C ALA A 584 26.35 -17.80 29.73
N ASP A 585 26.10 -18.90 30.44
CA ASP A 585 25.00 -19.83 30.19
C ASP A 585 23.71 -19.45 30.94
N THR A 586 23.74 -18.39 31.76
CA THR A 586 22.57 -17.95 32.50
C THR A 586 21.63 -17.20 31.56
N TYR A 587 20.34 -17.59 31.54
CA TYR A 587 19.29 -17.02 30.66
C TYR A 587 18.25 -16.22 31.46
N SER A 588 18.24 -16.37 32.78
CA SER A 588 17.37 -15.63 33.67
C SER A 588 17.92 -15.63 35.09
N HIS A 589 17.62 -14.58 35.84
CA HIS A 589 17.97 -14.47 37.26
C HIS A 589 16.85 -13.81 38.05
N SER A 590 16.46 -14.41 39.18
CA SER A 590 15.51 -13.80 40.11
C SER A 590 16.18 -12.61 40.80
N ILE A 591 15.48 -11.48 40.82
CA ILE A 591 15.90 -10.26 41.53
C ILE A 591 15.07 -10.03 42.80
N GLY A 592 14.18 -10.95 43.17
CA GLY A 592 13.35 -10.87 44.38
C GLY A 592 12.48 -9.61 44.42
N TYR A 593 12.23 -9.07 45.63
CA TYR A 593 11.41 -7.86 45.88
C TYR A 593 12.16 -6.54 45.65
N LEU A 594 13.09 -6.48 44.70
CA LEU A 594 13.64 -5.20 44.26
C LEU A 594 12.55 -4.48 43.45
N GLU A 595 11.64 -3.75 44.12
CA GLU A 595 10.73 -2.81 43.45
C GLU A 595 11.58 -1.84 42.63
N PRO A 596 11.51 -1.87 41.28
CA PRO A 596 12.13 -0.83 40.49
C PRO A 596 11.24 0.41 40.65
N GLY A 597 11.62 1.31 41.54
CA GLY A 597 11.11 2.67 41.51
C GLY A 597 11.59 3.30 40.20
N CYS A 598 10.73 3.33 39.18
CA CYS A 598 10.96 4.10 37.96
C CYS A 598 11.21 5.56 38.35
N GLY A 599 12.41 6.05 38.02
CA GLY A 599 12.80 7.44 38.09
C GLY A 599 13.39 7.84 36.76
#